data_AF-A0A0T0PTQ6-F1
#
_entry.id   AF-A0A0T0PTQ6-F1
#
_cell.length_a   1.000
_cell.length_b   1.000
_cell.length_c   1.000
_cell.angle_alpha   90.00
_cell.angle_beta   90.00
_cell.angle_gamma   90.00
#
_symmetry.space_group_name_H-M   'P 1'
#
loop_
_entity.id
_entity.type
_entity.pdbx_description
1 polymer ?
#
loop_
_entity_poly.entity_id
_entity_poly.type
_entity_poly.pdbx_seq_one_letter_code
_entity_poly.pdbx_strand_id
1 'polypeptide(L)'
;MKAEVDAIDDDGAALTFAIGCVWGAAKERILSRSFAARSMQFATIAGMLAISLLSALMTKRMIAAHHQSTVVFTLTSVLFAAAALRGYLRGPMALVQIARSVLPIYVLAYAFTSSGPGPAGGWIDARLYQALAIEGIGIWTAILLAGVFMIRVGTLPTITRM
;
A
#
# COMPACT_ATOMS: atom_id res chain seq x y z
N MET A 1 10.21 3.33 -34.45
CA MET A 1 9.25 3.60 -35.53
C MET A 1 8.43 2.40 -36.01
N LYS A 2 8.98 1.27 -36.52
CA LYS A 2 8.14 0.10 -36.87
C LYS A 2 7.34 -0.48 -35.68
N ALA A 3 7.99 -0.65 -34.53
CA ALA A 3 7.36 -1.18 -33.33
C ALA A 3 6.30 -0.26 -32.67
N GLU A 4 6.29 1.04 -33.01
CA GLU A 4 5.26 1.98 -32.53
C GLU A 4 4.02 1.94 -33.42
N VAL A 5 4.18 1.58 -34.70
CA VAL A 5 3.09 1.45 -35.67
C VAL A 5 2.39 0.10 -35.48
N ASP A 6 3.13 -0.98 -35.25
CA ASP A 6 2.54 -2.31 -34.96
C ASP A 6 1.74 -2.34 -33.64
N ALA A 7 2.04 -1.44 -32.70
CA ALA A 7 1.29 -1.31 -31.44
C ALA A 7 -0.07 -0.60 -31.59
N ILE A 8 -0.39 -0.03 -32.75
CA ILE A 8 -1.67 0.64 -33.00
C ILE A 8 -2.71 -0.33 -33.58
N ASP A 9 -2.27 -1.38 -34.30
CA ASP A 9 -3.16 -2.34 -34.97
C ASP A 9 -3.49 -3.59 -34.12
N ASP A 10 -2.83 -3.79 -32.98
CA ASP A 10 -3.08 -4.91 -32.06
C ASP A 10 -3.22 -4.41 -30.61
N ASP A 11 -4.42 -4.57 -30.04
CA ASP A 11 -4.75 -4.16 -28.66
C ASP A 11 -3.79 -4.76 -27.61
N GLY A 12 -3.27 -5.97 -27.86
CA GLY A 12 -2.30 -6.62 -26.98
C GLY A 12 -0.91 -5.97 -27.04
N ALA A 13 -0.49 -5.53 -28.23
CA ALA A 13 0.76 -4.81 -28.43
C ALA A 13 0.69 -3.38 -27.85
N ALA A 14 -0.47 -2.72 -27.98
CA ALA A 14 -0.75 -1.41 -27.37
C ALA A 14 -0.60 -1.44 -25.84
N LEU A 15 -1.20 -2.45 -25.18
CA LEU A 15 -1.15 -2.60 -23.72
C LEU A 15 0.29 -2.86 -23.24
N THR A 16 1.01 -3.73 -23.95
CA THR A 16 2.40 -4.09 -23.62
C THR A 16 3.33 -2.88 -23.74
N PHE A 17 3.13 -2.06 -24.79
CA PHE A 17 3.84 -0.80 -24.97
C PHE A 17 3.55 0.20 -23.84
N ALA A 18 2.28 0.41 -23.50
CA ALA A 18 1.89 1.31 -22.42
C ALA A 18 2.47 0.89 -21.05
N ILE A 19 2.45 -0.41 -20.74
CA ILE A 19 3.09 -0.96 -19.54
C ILE A 19 4.60 -0.70 -19.56
N GLY A 20 5.25 -0.89 -20.71
CA GLY A 20 6.67 -0.60 -20.91
C GLY A 20 7.02 0.86 -20.61
N CYS A 21 6.24 1.82 -21.12
CA CYS A 21 6.43 3.25 -20.86
C CYS A 21 6.25 3.60 -19.38
N VAL A 22 5.20 3.07 -18.74
CA VAL A 22 4.92 3.29 -17.31
C VAL A 22 6.05 2.71 -16.46
N TRP A 23 6.54 1.52 -16.80
CA TRP A 23 7.66 0.88 -16.11
C TRP A 23 8.96 1.67 -16.29
N GLY A 24 9.27 2.11 -17.50
CA GLY A 24 10.44 2.95 -17.79
C GLY A 24 10.42 4.25 -16.96
N ALA A 25 9.30 4.97 -16.98
CA ALA A 25 9.13 6.20 -16.22
C ALA A 25 9.23 5.98 -14.69
N ALA A 26 8.67 4.88 -14.18
CA ALA A 26 8.79 4.53 -12.77
C ALA A 26 10.23 4.18 -12.38
N LYS A 27 10.95 3.42 -13.23
CA LYS A 27 12.34 3.04 -13.02
C LYS A 27 13.26 4.27 -12.96
N GLU A 28 13.16 5.19 -13.91
CA GLU A 28 13.96 6.43 -13.93
C GLU A 28 13.70 7.30 -12.70
N ARG A 29 12.42 7.43 -12.30
CA ARG A 29 12.02 8.17 -11.09
C ARG A 29 12.58 7.56 -9.79
N ILE A 30 12.77 6.25 -9.74
CA ILE A 30 13.34 5.56 -8.57
C ILE A 30 14.87 5.63 -8.58
N LEU A 31 15.50 5.51 -9.75
CA LEU A 31 16.96 5.56 -9.91
C LEU A 31 17.55 6.95 -9.66
N SER A 32 16.80 8.01 -9.92
CA SER A 32 17.21 9.40 -9.67
C SER A 32 17.20 9.81 -8.18
N ARG A 33 16.79 8.93 -7.27
CA ARG A 33 16.76 9.21 -5.82
C ARG A 33 18.02 8.77 -5.11
N SER A 34 18.28 9.39 -3.96
CA SER A 34 19.32 8.94 -3.05
C SER A 34 19.11 7.48 -2.64
N PHE A 35 20.22 6.79 -2.36
CA PHE A 35 20.21 5.37 -1.98
C PHE A 35 19.27 5.10 -0.80
N ALA A 36 19.30 5.96 0.23
CA ALA A 36 18.43 5.84 1.41
C ALA A 36 16.94 5.98 1.08
N ALA A 37 16.55 6.94 0.24
CA ALA A 37 15.15 7.09 -0.17
C ALA A 37 14.69 5.93 -1.07
N ARG A 38 15.58 5.43 -1.92
CA ARG A 38 15.32 4.29 -2.80
C ARG A 38 15.14 2.99 -2.03
N SER A 39 16.05 2.66 -1.12
CA SER A 39 15.98 1.45 -0.30
C SER A 39 14.73 1.46 0.58
N MET A 40 14.40 2.59 1.19
CA MET A 40 13.20 2.72 2.03
C MET A 40 11.91 2.60 1.20
N GLN A 41 11.87 3.12 -0.03
CA GLN A 41 10.72 2.93 -0.91
C GLN A 41 10.51 1.45 -1.24
N PHE A 42 11.56 0.71 -1.60
CA PHE A 42 11.44 -0.73 -1.87
C PHE A 42 11.03 -1.52 -0.63
N ALA A 43 11.62 -1.22 0.53
CA ALA A 43 11.24 -1.87 1.79
C ALA A 43 9.78 -1.63 2.14
N THR A 44 9.30 -0.39 1.98
CA THR A 44 7.89 -0.03 2.26
C THR A 44 6.94 -0.74 1.30
N ILE A 45 7.26 -0.78 0.00
CA ILE A 45 6.45 -1.47 -1.02
C ILE A 45 6.43 -2.98 -0.77
N ALA A 46 7.59 -3.59 -0.52
CA ALA A 46 7.69 -5.01 -0.19
C ALA A 46 6.89 -5.35 1.06
N GLY A 47 6.95 -4.52 2.11
CA GLY A 47 6.15 -4.68 3.31
C GLY A 47 4.64 -4.66 3.04
N MET A 48 4.15 -3.69 2.27
CA MET A 48 2.73 -3.62 1.89
C MET A 48 2.29 -4.82 1.05
N LEU A 49 3.12 -5.30 0.12
CA LEU A 49 2.83 -6.50 -0.66
C LEU A 49 2.80 -7.76 0.21
N ALA A 50 3.70 -7.88 1.18
CA ALA A 50 3.70 -8.99 2.14
C ALA A 50 2.43 -9.00 2.99
N ILE A 51 2.01 -7.85 3.52
CA ILE A 51 0.77 -7.71 4.29
C ILE A 51 -0.45 -8.03 3.41
N SER A 52 -0.45 -7.57 2.17
CA SER A 52 -1.51 -7.86 1.20
C SER A 52 -1.64 -9.36 0.93
N LEU A 53 -0.51 -10.05 0.72
CA LEU A 53 -0.48 -11.48 0.50
C LEU A 53 -0.92 -12.27 1.73
N LEU A 54 -0.42 -11.90 2.92
CA LEU A 54 -0.82 -12.53 4.18
C LEU A 54 -2.33 -12.38 4.41
N SER A 55 -2.88 -11.19 4.16
CA SER A 55 -4.32 -10.93 4.29
C SER A 55 -5.12 -11.81 3.31
N ALA A 56 -4.69 -11.93 2.06
CA ALA A 56 -5.34 -12.80 1.07
C ALA A 56 -5.27 -14.29 1.45
N LEU A 57 -4.15 -14.74 2.02
CA LEU A 57 -4.00 -16.12 2.51
C LEU A 57 -4.93 -16.38 3.70
N MET A 58 -5.11 -15.41 4.60
CA MET A 58 -6.04 -15.52 5.72
C MET A 58 -7.49 -15.53 5.23
N THR A 59 -7.85 -14.68 4.26
CA THR A 59 -9.16 -14.72 3.60
C THR A 59 -9.48 -16.12 3.11
N LYS A 60 -8.58 -16.77 2.34
CA LYS A 60 -8.80 -18.11 1.80
C LYS A 60 -9.09 -19.16 2.88
N ARG A 61 -8.45 -19.04 4.04
CA ARG A 61 -8.65 -19.95 5.18
C ARG A 61 -9.97 -19.69 5.92
N MET A 62 -10.51 -18.48 5.85
CA MET A 62 -11.72 -18.07 6.60
C MET A 62 -13.03 -18.19 5.82
N ILE A 63 -12.99 -18.43 4.50
CA ILE A 63 -14.19 -18.50 3.61
C ILE A 63 -15.25 -19.48 4.14
N ALA A 64 -14.87 -20.56 4.80
CA ALA A 64 -15.81 -21.58 5.27
C ALA A 64 -16.44 -21.30 6.66
N ALA A 65 -15.90 -20.35 7.44
CA ALA A 65 -16.25 -20.21 8.86
C ALA A 65 -16.75 -18.82 9.28
N HIS A 66 -16.28 -17.72 8.66
CA HIS A 66 -16.60 -16.35 9.10
C HIS A 66 -16.75 -15.37 7.92
N HIS A 67 -17.97 -15.27 7.37
CA HIS A 67 -18.24 -14.47 6.17
C HIS A 67 -17.90 -12.97 6.33
N GLN A 68 -18.13 -12.38 7.51
CA GLN A 68 -17.84 -10.95 7.75
C GLN A 68 -16.34 -10.67 7.80
N SER A 69 -15.56 -11.50 8.49
CA SER A 69 -14.11 -11.35 8.61
C SER A 69 -13.40 -11.55 7.26
N THR A 70 -13.89 -12.46 6.42
CA THR A 70 -13.41 -12.65 5.03
C THR A 70 -13.48 -11.36 4.20
N VAL A 71 -14.58 -10.59 4.32
CA VAL A 71 -14.72 -9.32 3.60
C VAL A 71 -13.68 -8.30 4.08
N VAL A 72 -13.47 -8.19 5.39
CA VAL A 72 -12.53 -7.23 5.98
C VAL A 72 -11.08 -7.54 5.58
N PHE A 73 -10.65 -8.81 5.64
CA PHE A 73 -9.30 -9.20 5.20
C PHE A 73 -9.10 -9.03 3.69
N THR A 74 -10.13 -9.26 2.89
CA THR A 74 -10.06 -9.02 1.44
C THR A 74 -9.91 -7.54 1.12
N LEU A 75 -10.72 -6.68 1.75
CA LEU A 75 -10.61 -5.24 1.60
C LEU A 75 -9.23 -4.73 2.03
N THR A 76 -8.71 -5.24 3.16
CA THR A 76 -7.38 -4.89 3.65
C THR A 76 -6.29 -5.31 2.66
N SER A 77 -6.39 -6.52 2.11
CA SER A 77 -5.45 -7.00 1.08
C SER A 77 -5.43 -6.10 -0.16
N VAL A 78 -6.61 -5.78 -0.70
CA VAL A 78 -6.76 -4.92 -1.88
C VAL A 78 -6.24 -3.52 -1.60
N LEU A 79 -6.53 -2.96 -0.41
CA LEU A 79 -6.08 -1.64 -0.02
C LEU A 79 -4.54 -1.54 0.00
N PHE A 80 -3.86 -2.51 0.62
CA PHE A 80 -2.40 -2.54 0.65
C PHE A 80 -1.78 -2.79 -0.73
N ALA A 81 -2.37 -3.65 -1.56
CA ALA A 81 -1.91 -3.87 -2.93
C ALA A 81 -2.03 -2.59 -3.78
N ALA A 82 -3.19 -1.92 -3.72
CA ALA A 82 -3.44 -0.68 -4.45
C ALA A 82 -2.52 0.44 -3.96
N ALA A 83 -2.29 0.55 -2.66
CA ALA A 83 -1.36 1.51 -2.08
C ALA A 83 0.09 1.25 -2.49
N ALA A 84 0.52 -0.02 -2.52
CA ALA A 84 1.84 -0.42 -3.00
C ALA A 84 2.04 -0.04 -4.48
N LEU A 85 1.09 -0.38 -5.33
CA LEU A 85 1.13 -0.04 -6.75
C LEU A 85 1.16 1.47 -6.96
N ARG A 86 0.26 2.20 -6.29
CA ARG A 86 0.18 3.66 -6.42
C ARG A 86 1.43 4.37 -5.87
N GLY A 87 2.00 3.86 -4.78
CA GLY A 87 3.26 4.35 -4.21
C GLY A 87 4.48 4.05 -5.06
N TYR A 88 4.49 2.91 -5.76
CA TYR A 88 5.50 2.59 -6.76
C TYR A 88 5.46 3.59 -7.93
N LEU A 89 4.27 3.81 -8.52
CA LEU A 89 4.08 4.65 -9.71
C LEU A 89 4.24 6.15 -9.42
N ARG A 90 3.61 6.66 -8.37
CA ARG A 90 3.57 8.10 -8.05
C ARG A 90 4.61 8.53 -7.02
N GLY A 91 5.30 7.60 -6.37
CA GLY A 91 6.32 7.90 -5.38
C GLY A 91 5.78 8.22 -3.98
N PRO A 92 6.60 8.83 -3.11
CA PRO A 92 6.38 8.89 -1.66
C PRO A 92 5.25 9.84 -1.30
N MET A 93 5.00 10.87 -2.11
CA MET A 93 3.87 11.79 -1.89
C MET A 93 2.53 11.05 -1.97
N ALA A 94 2.41 10.07 -2.86
CA ALA A 94 1.19 9.26 -2.94
C ALA A 94 1.02 8.37 -1.69
N LEU A 95 2.10 7.82 -1.15
CA LEU A 95 2.05 7.07 0.11
C LEU A 95 1.59 7.95 1.28
N VAL A 96 2.12 9.18 1.38
CA VAL A 96 1.70 10.14 2.40
C VAL A 96 0.22 10.50 2.26
N GLN A 97 -0.26 10.76 1.03
CA GLN A 97 -1.67 11.07 0.78
C GLN A 97 -2.59 9.92 1.16
N ILE A 98 -2.26 8.69 0.75
CA ILE A 98 -3.07 7.51 1.07
C ILE A 98 -3.07 7.27 2.58
N ALA A 99 -1.90 7.25 3.22
CA ALA A 99 -1.79 7.05 4.65
C ALA A 99 -2.58 8.10 5.43
N ARG A 100 -2.50 9.39 5.05
CA ARG A 100 -3.30 10.46 5.66
C ARG A 100 -4.81 10.27 5.52
N SER A 101 -5.27 9.72 4.40
CA SER A 101 -6.70 9.46 4.17
C SER A 101 -7.22 8.22 4.89
N VAL A 102 -6.37 7.21 5.06
CA VAL A 102 -6.76 5.91 5.62
C VAL A 102 -6.61 5.88 7.14
N LEU A 103 -5.63 6.59 7.70
CA LEU A 103 -5.37 6.61 9.14
C LEU A 103 -6.60 7.02 9.98
N PRO A 104 -7.37 8.08 9.62
CA PRO A 104 -8.59 8.45 10.34
C PRO A 104 -9.64 7.35 10.32
N ILE A 105 -9.74 6.57 9.23
CA ILE A 105 -10.69 5.46 9.12
C ILE A 105 -10.37 4.39 10.17
N TYR A 106 -9.10 4.03 10.32
CA TYR A 106 -8.65 3.05 11.32
C TYR A 106 -8.80 3.57 12.76
N VAL A 107 -8.55 4.86 13.00
CA VAL A 107 -8.79 5.49 14.32
C VAL A 107 -10.27 5.49 14.68
N LEU A 108 -11.15 5.82 13.73
CA LEU A 108 -12.60 5.75 13.93
C LEU A 108 -13.05 4.30 14.17
N ALA A 109 -12.58 3.35 13.36
CA ALA A 109 -12.89 1.93 13.56
C ALA A 109 -12.47 1.43 14.95
N TYR A 110 -11.31 1.86 15.44
CA TYR A 110 -10.87 1.58 16.81
C TYR A 110 -11.79 2.20 17.86
N ALA A 111 -12.18 3.47 17.71
CA ALA A 111 -13.10 4.15 18.62
C ALA A 111 -14.49 3.48 18.67
N PHE A 112 -15.00 3.02 17.52
CA PHE A 112 -16.28 2.31 17.44
C PHE A 112 -16.21 0.89 18.02
N THR A 113 -15.10 0.18 17.83
CA THR A 113 -14.94 -1.18 18.38
C THR A 113 -14.63 -1.19 19.88
N SER A 114 -14.18 -0.08 20.45
CA SER A 114 -13.89 0.07 21.89
C SER A 114 -15.06 0.57 22.74
N SER A 115 -16.17 1.03 22.14
CA SER A 115 -17.24 1.75 22.83
C SER A 115 -18.44 0.93 23.32
N GLY A 116 -18.41 -0.41 23.33
CA GLY A 116 -19.42 -1.20 24.07
C GLY A 116 -19.37 -2.72 23.85
N PRO A 117 -19.92 -3.52 24.79
CA PRO A 117 -19.93 -4.98 24.69
C PRO A 117 -20.92 -5.42 23.60
N GLY A 118 -20.40 -5.91 22.47
CA GLY A 118 -21.22 -6.56 21.45
C GLY A 118 -21.93 -7.82 21.98
N PRO A 119 -23.06 -8.21 21.37
CA PRO A 119 -23.87 -9.35 21.83
C PRO A 119 -23.04 -10.64 21.90
N ALA A 120 -23.42 -11.53 22.82
CA ALA A 120 -22.63 -12.66 23.36
C ALA A 120 -22.06 -13.69 22.35
N GLY A 121 -22.34 -13.59 21.04
CA GLY A 121 -21.71 -14.37 19.98
C GLY A 121 -20.58 -13.65 19.22
N GLY A 122 -20.40 -12.33 19.40
CA GLY A 122 -19.49 -11.47 18.62
C GLY A 122 -18.19 -11.07 19.32
N TRP A 123 -17.86 -11.68 20.46
CA TRP A 123 -16.69 -11.27 21.28
C TRP A 123 -15.34 -11.55 20.61
N ILE A 124 -15.24 -12.66 19.86
CA ILE A 124 -14.02 -13.03 19.13
C ILE A 124 -13.82 -12.08 17.93
N ASP A 125 -14.89 -11.81 17.17
CA ASP A 125 -14.86 -10.89 16.03
C ASP A 125 -14.61 -9.44 16.49
N ALA A 126 -15.18 -8.99 17.61
CA ALA A 126 -14.92 -7.65 18.15
C ALA A 126 -13.45 -7.46 18.55
N ARG A 127 -12.84 -8.45 19.23
CA ARG A 127 -11.41 -8.43 19.57
C ARG A 127 -10.53 -8.48 18.32
N LEU A 128 -10.91 -9.27 17.33
CA LEU A 128 -10.22 -9.35 16.04
C LEU A 128 -10.24 -8.00 15.30
N TYR A 129 -11.41 -7.36 15.21
CA TYR A 129 -11.54 -6.05 14.57
C TYR A 129 -10.81 -4.95 15.34
N GLN A 130 -10.82 -5.00 16.68
CA GLN A 130 -10.06 -4.07 17.50
C GLN A 130 -8.54 -4.24 17.30
N ALA A 131 -8.04 -5.49 17.29
CA ALA A 131 -6.64 -5.78 17.02
C ALA A 131 -6.23 -5.33 15.62
N LEU A 132 -7.04 -5.65 14.60
CA LEU A 132 -6.83 -5.20 13.23
C LEU A 132 -6.82 -3.66 13.13
N ALA A 133 -7.68 -2.99 13.89
CA ALA A 133 -7.73 -1.53 13.92
C ALA A 133 -6.41 -0.95 14.48
N ILE A 134 -5.92 -1.48 15.60
CA ILE A 134 -4.65 -1.07 16.22
C ILE A 134 -3.46 -1.33 15.27
N GLU A 135 -3.37 -2.54 14.73
CA GLU A 135 -2.31 -2.91 13.79
C GLU A 135 -2.33 -2.02 12.56
N GLY A 136 -3.53 -1.74 12.02
CA GLY A 136 -3.71 -0.83 10.90
C GLY A 136 -3.23 0.59 11.21
N ILE A 137 -3.56 1.15 12.39
CA ILE A 137 -3.04 2.45 12.82
C ILE A 137 -1.51 2.42 12.84
N GLY A 138 -0.90 1.39 13.43
CA GLY A 138 0.55 1.25 13.51
C GLY A 138 1.21 1.20 12.13
N ILE A 139 0.69 0.35 11.24
CA ILE A 139 1.22 0.15 9.88
C ILE A 139 1.08 1.45 9.06
N TRP A 140 -0.09 2.09 9.06
CA TRP A 140 -0.31 3.31 8.29
C TRP A 140 0.49 4.50 8.85
N THR A 141 0.71 4.56 10.17
CA THR A 141 1.61 5.54 10.78
C THR A 141 3.04 5.32 10.31
N ALA A 142 3.52 4.07 10.30
CA ALA A 142 4.86 3.73 9.82
C ALA A 142 5.03 4.09 8.32
N ILE A 143 4.03 3.80 7.49
CA ILE A 143 4.02 4.18 6.06
C ILE A 143 4.04 5.70 5.90
N LEU A 144 3.28 6.44 6.72
CA LEU A 144 3.27 7.90 6.70
C LEU A 144 4.65 8.46 7.04
N LEU A 145 5.27 7.98 8.12
CA LEU A 145 6.61 8.39 8.55
C LEU A 145 7.67 8.06 7.49
N ALA A 146 7.61 6.85 6.91
CA ALA A 146 8.48 6.45 5.81
C ALA A 146 8.32 7.37 4.59
N GLY A 147 7.08 7.71 4.23
CA GLY A 147 6.75 8.65 3.16
C GLY A 147 7.33 10.04 3.39
N VAL A 148 7.17 10.58 4.60
CA VAL A 148 7.74 11.88 4.99
C VAL A 148 9.26 11.85 4.97
N PHE A 149 9.87 10.79 5.51
CA PHE A 149 11.32 10.61 5.49
C PHE A 149 11.87 10.59 4.06
N MET A 150 11.27 9.82 3.16
CA MET A 150 11.67 9.76 1.76
C MET A 150 11.60 11.12 1.06
N ILE A 151 10.57 11.93 1.36
CA ILE A 151 10.45 13.29 0.83
C ILE A 151 11.57 14.18 1.39
N ARG A 152 11.82 14.12 2.70
CA ARG A 152 12.84 14.95 3.37
C ARG A 152 14.25 14.64 2.90
N VAL A 153 14.59 13.36 2.75
CA VAL A 153 15.89 12.94 2.24
C VAL A 153 16.11 13.40 0.79
N GLY A 154 15.05 13.49 -0.02
CA GLY A 154 15.12 14.05 -1.36
C GLY A 154 15.32 15.58 -1.42
N THR A 155 15.07 16.29 -0.31
CA THR A 155 15.21 17.75 -0.20
C THR A 155 16.51 18.21 0.46
N LEU A 156 17.31 17.28 0.99
CA LEU A 156 18.60 17.63 1.58
C LEU A 156 19.58 18.02 0.46
N PRO A 157 20.23 19.20 0.54
CA PRO A 157 21.23 19.57 -0.45
C PRO A 157 22.35 18.54 -0.43
N THR A 158 22.65 17.98 -1.60
CA THR A 158 23.86 17.20 -1.82
C THR A 158 25.03 18.13 -1.51
N ILE A 159 25.60 18.06 -0.31
CA ILE A 159 26.88 18.68 -0.04
C ILE A 159 27.88 17.90 -0.88
N THR A 160 28.11 18.38 -2.10
CA THR A 160 29.24 18.01 -2.93
C THR A 160 30.48 18.33 -2.12
N ARG A 161 31.03 17.32 -1.45
CA ARG A 161 32.43 17.38 -1.02
C ARG A 161 33.24 17.41 -2.31
N MET A 162 33.65 18.62 -2.70
CA MET A 162 34.80 18.84 -3.56
C MET A 162 36.05 18.32 -2.87
#